data_AF-A0A7K1SMG6-F1
#
_entry.id   AF-A0A7K1SMG6-F1
#
_cell.length_a   1.000
_cell.length_b   1.000
_cell.length_c   1.000
_cell.angle_alpha   90.00
_cell.angle_beta   90.00
_cell.angle_gamma   90.00
#
_symmetry.space_group_name_H-M   'P 1'
#
loop_
_entity.id
_entity.type
_entity.pdbx_description
1 polymer ?
#
loop_
_entity_poly.entity_id
_entity_poly.type
_entity_poly.pdbx_seq_one_letter_code
_entity_poly.pdbx_strand_id
1 'polypeptide(L)'
;MLPKIRVPDSVKNALAYRPLQYALLIAGVLLVVYFIGRNSGKGVTVSYPASPTKDPVTDDFVSKQAPNILDALFQAFDGWSLDVDEKTLAVEKILFLTDNQLVYIFNQYNQRYLAGKGQTLYTVIDGEYFGPIGLAAQRKREILKRMRELGMDK
;
A
#
# COMPACT_ATOMS: atom_id res chain seq x y z
N MET A 1 40.42 41.30 -49.11
CA MET A 1 40.96 40.15 -48.35
C MET A 1 40.10 39.95 -47.11
N LEU A 2 39.38 38.82 -47.00
CA LEU A 2 38.49 38.56 -45.86
C LEU A 2 39.29 37.89 -44.71
N PRO A 3 39.11 38.32 -43.44
CA PRO A 3 39.84 37.75 -42.32
C PRO A 3 39.36 36.33 -42.01
N LYS A 4 40.31 35.40 -41.88
CA LYS A 4 40.06 34.00 -41.52
C LYS A 4 39.77 33.92 -40.01
N ILE A 5 38.50 33.74 -39.65
CA ILE A 5 38.08 33.58 -38.24
C ILE A 5 38.65 32.26 -37.70
N ARG A 6 39.59 32.34 -36.75
CA ARG A 6 40.09 31.18 -36.01
C ARG A 6 39.07 30.83 -34.92
N VAL A 7 38.39 29.69 -35.09
CA VAL A 7 37.55 29.12 -34.04
C VAL A 7 38.46 28.56 -32.93
N PRO A 8 38.32 29.01 -31.68
CA PRO A 8 39.15 28.54 -30.57
C PRO A 8 38.95 27.05 -30.29
N ASP A 9 40.02 26.34 -29.95
CA ASP A 9 40.02 24.87 -29.81
C ASP A 9 39.09 24.38 -28.67
N SER A 10 38.76 25.25 -27.71
CA SER A 10 37.74 25.00 -26.68
C SER A 10 36.35 24.73 -27.25
N VAL A 11 36.00 25.35 -28.39
CA VAL A 11 34.71 25.16 -29.07
C VAL A 11 34.69 23.84 -29.85
N LYS A 12 35.83 23.41 -30.40
CA LYS A 12 35.96 22.11 -31.10
C LYS A 12 35.83 20.94 -30.12
N ASN A 13 36.46 21.05 -28.95
CA ASN A 13 36.37 20.05 -27.89
C ASN A 13 34.94 19.98 -27.31
N ALA A 14 34.27 21.11 -27.11
CA ALA A 14 32.88 21.16 -26.63
C ALA A 14 31.86 20.53 -27.60
N LEU A 15 32.20 20.31 -28.88
CA LEU A 15 31.36 19.60 -29.85
C LEU A 15 31.70 18.10 -29.91
N ALA A 16 32.96 17.72 -29.70
CA ALA A 16 33.42 16.33 -29.73
C ALA A 16 32.89 15.48 -28.56
N TYR A 17 32.64 16.09 -27.39
CA TYR A 17 32.18 15.38 -26.19
C TYR A 17 30.66 15.35 -26.00
N ARG A 18 29.88 16.12 -26.79
CA ARG A 18 28.40 16.11 -26.71
C ARG A 18 27.80 14.72 -26.96
N PRO A 19 28.23 13.94 -27.97
CA PRO A 19 27.70 12.59 -28.19
C PRO A 19 27.96 11.68 -26.98
N LEU A 20 29.13 11.81 -26.35
CA LEU A 20 29.49 11.03 -25.16
C LEU A 20 28.64 11.44 -23.94
N GLN A 21 28.36 12.73 -23.78
CA GLN A 21 27.47 13.22 -22.73
C GLN A 21 26.03 12.71 -22.90
N TYR A 22 25.50 12.71 -24.12
CA TYR A 22 24.18 12.13 -24.38
C TYR A 22 24.16 10.61 -24.15
N ALA A 23 25.22 9.90 -24.53
CA ALA A 23 25.33 8.46 -24.29
C ALA A 23 25.34 8.13 -22.79
N LEU A 24 26.09 8.89 -21.97
CA LEU A 24 26.12 8.71 -20.52
C LEU A 24 24.79 9.06 -19.86
N LEU A 25 24.10 10.10 -20.35
CA LEU A 25 22.80 10.50 -19.82
C LEU A 25 21.72 9.44 -20.14
N ILE A 26 21.71 8.92 -21.37
CA ILE A 26 20.83 7.81 -21.76
C ILE A 26 21.13 6.56 -20.94
N ALA A 27 22.41 6.21 -20.76
CA ALA A 27 22.80 5.07 -19.93
C ALA A 27 22.37 5.24 -18.46
N GLY A 28 22.47 6.45 -17.91
CA GLY A 28 21.99 6.78 -16.57
C GLY A 28 20.48 6.64 -16.43
N VAL A 29 19.71 7.15 -17.41
CA VAL A 29 18.25 6.98 -17.44
C VAL A 29 17.86 5.50 -17.53
N LEU A 30 18.52 4.72 -18.39
CA LEU A 30 18.27 3.28 -18.51
C LEU A 30 18.60 2.53 -17.22
N LEU A 31 19.67 2.90 -16.51
CA LEU A 31 20.00 2.33 -15.21
C LEU A 31 18.93 2.62 -14.15
N VAL A 32 18.41 3.86 -14.11
CA VAL A 32 17.33 4.24 -13.20
C VAL A 32 16.05 3.47 -13.52
N VAL A 33 15.66 3.40 -14.81
CA VAL A 33 14.49 2.63 -15.26
C VAL A 33 14.64 1.15 -14.94
N TYR A 34 15.82 0.57 -15.17
CA TYR A 34 16.12 -0.82 -14.84
C TYR A 34 16.06 -1.08 -13.33
N PHE A 35 16.60 -0.18 -12.50
CA PHE A 35 16.60 -0.33 -11.05
C PHE A 35 15.19 -0.20 -10.45
N ILE A 36 14.40 0.76 -10.95
CA ILE A 36 12.99 0.94 -10.58
C ILE A 36 12.19 -0.31 -11.02
N GLY A 37 12.30 -0.72 -12.29
CA GLY A 37 11.59 -1.89 -12.82
C GLY A 37 11.98 -3.21 -12.13
N ARG A 38 13.26 -3.39 -11.78
CA ARG A 38 13.75 -4.58 -11.08
C ARG A 38 13.24 -4.67 -9.63
N ASN A 39 13.01 -3.54 -8.97
CA ASN A 39 12.39 -3.52 -7.64
C ASN A 39 10.87 -3.69 -7.69
N SER A 40 10.21 -3.28 -8.79
CA SER A 40 8.76 -3.48 -8.97
C SER A 40 8.35 -4.94 -9.25
N GLY A 41 9.28 -5.80 -9.70
CA GLY A 41 9.00 -7.21 -10.03
C GLY A 41 9.11 -8.20 -8.86
N LYS A 42 9.59 -7.76 -7.68
CA LYS A 42 9.55 -8.57 -6.47
C LYS A 42 8.17 -8.45 -5.86
N GLY A 43 7.19 -9.14 -6.46
CA GLY A 43 5.91 -9.38 -5.80
C GLY A 43 6.20 -10.04 -4.46
N VAL A 44 6.01 -9.31 -3.37
CA VAL A 44 5.87 -9.93 -2.05
C VAL A 44 4.64 -10.82 -2.20
N THR A 45 4.84 -12.12 -2.34
CA THR A 45 3.75 -13.09 -2.33
C THR A 45 3.23 -13.13 -0.90
N VAL A 46 2.38 -12.16 -0.56
CA VAL A 46 1.61 -12.21 0.68
C VAL A 46 0.61 -13.35 0.48
N SER A 47 0.83 -14.45 1.20
CA SER A 47 -0.08 -15.59 1.20
C SER A 47 -1.33 -15.18 1.98
N TYR A 48 -2.33 -14.64 1.29
CA TYR A 48 -3.60 -14.28 1.89
C TYR A 48 -4.45 -15.52 2.18
N PRO A 49 -5.20 -15.55 3.29
CA PRO A 49 -6.12 -16.65 3.57
C PRO A 49 -7.19 -16.75 2.48
N ALA A 50 -7.50 -17.99 2.10
CA ALA A 50 -8.56 -18.28 1.15
C ALA A 50 -9.93 -17.97 1.77
N SER A 51 -10.86 -17.46 0.95
CA SER A 51 -12.21 -17.11 1.39
C SER A 51 -12.93 -18.34 1.99
N PRO A 52 -13.43 -18.28 3.24
CA PRO A 52 -14.19 -19.35 3.87
C PRO A 52 -15.55 -19.52 3.15
N THR A 53 -15.58 -20.39 2.15
CA THR A 53 -16.74 -20.58 1.26
C THR A 53 -18.00 -20.95 2.04
N LYS A 54 -18.98 -20.03 2.05
CA LYS A 54 -20.42 -20.24 2.34
C LYS A 54 -21.31 -19.13 1.74
N ASP A 55 -20.82 -17.88 1.69
CA ASP A 55 -21.52 -16.74 1.04
C ASP A 55 -20.60 -15.99 0.04
N PRO A 56 -20.93 -15.92 -1.26
CA PRO A 56 -20.10 -15.16 -2.20
C PRO A 56 -20.11 -13.66 -1.86
N VAL A 57 -18.96 -13.00 -2.03
CA VAL A 57 -18.90 -11.54 -1.96
C VAL A 57 -19.67 -10.99 -3.17
N THR A 58 -20.70 -10.18 -2.92
CA THR A 58 -21.56 -9.65 -3.98
C THR A 58 -20.92 -8.45 -4.67
N ASP A 59 -21.23 -8.25 -5.95
CA ASP A 59 -20.78 -7.07 -6.70
C ASP A 59 -21.26 -5.75 -6.07
N ASP A 60 -22.44 -5.75 -5.46
CA ASP A 60 -22.99 -4.61 -4.74
C ASP A 60 -22.11 -4.23 -3.53
N PHE A 61 -21.68 -5.23 -2.75
CA PHE A 61 -20.74 -5.00 -1.66
C PHE A 61 -19.41 -4.44 -2.17
N VAL A 62 -18.83 -5.07 -3.19
CA VAL A 62 -17.53 -4.67 -3.77
C VAL A 62 -17.57 -3.24 -4.30
N SER A 63 -18.64 -2.87 -4.99
CA SER A 63 -18.73 -1.57 -5.67
C SER A 63 -19.21 -0.43 -4.76
N LYS A 64 -20.06 -0.71 -3.76
CA LYS A 64 -20.71 0.36 -2.96
C LYS A 64 -20.26 0.41 -1.51
N GLN A 65 -20.02 -0.74 -0.88
CA GLN A 65 -19.78 -0.80 0.57
C GLN A 65 -18.28 -0.89 0.87
N ALA A 66 -17.56 -1.77 0.17
CA ALA A 66 -16.15 -2.00 0.40
C ALA A 66 -15.26 -0.75 0.27
N PRO A 67 -15.45 0.17 -0.70
CA PRO A 67 -14.65 1.38 -0.78
C PRO A 67 -14.79 2.25 0.48
N ASN A 68 -16.04 2.48 0.93
CA ASN A 68 -16.33 3.27 2.12
C ASN A 68 -15.74 2.65 3.40
N ILE A 69 -15.72 1.32 3.49
CA ILE A 69 -15.11 0.61 4.63
C ILE A 69 -13.60 0.76 4.59
N LEU A 70 -12.97 0.59 3.42
CA LEU A 70 -11.52 0.72 3.26
C LEU A 70 -11.05 2.14 3.57
N ASP A 71 -11.80 3.16 3.12
CA ASP A 71 -11.49 4.55 3.42
C ASP A 71 -11.61 4.86 4.91
N ALA A 72 -12.64 4.34 5.58
CA ALA A 72 -12.80 4.49 7.03
C ALA A 72 -11.66 3.81 7.82
N LEU A 73 -11.25 2.61 7.42
CA LEU A 73 -10.09 1.93 8.03
C LEU A 73 -8.80 2.72 7.79
N PHE A 74 -8.62 3.27 6.58
CA PHE A 74 -7.46 4.07 6.26
C PHE A 74 -7.40 5.33 7.13
N GLN A 75 -8.50 6.08 7.26
CA GLN A 75 -8.56 7.27 8.10
C GLN A 75 -8.28 6.95 9.58
N ALA A 76 -8.84 5.85 10.09
CA ALA A 76 -8.69 5.46 11.48
C ALA A 76 -7.28 4.98 11.85
N PHE A 77 -6.55 4.31 10.95
CA PHE A 77 -5.32 3.60 11.29
C PHE A 77 -4.06 4.10 10.57
N ASP A 78 -4.17 4.60 9.35
CA ASP A 78 -3.05 5.17 8.59
C ASP A 78 -3.12 6.72 8.57
N GLY A 79 -4.33 7.28 8.68
CA GLY A 79 -4.52 8.68 9.05
C GLY A 79 -4.00 8.89 10.47
N TRP A 80 -3.48 10.09 10.77
CA TRP A 80 -2.98 10.43 12.11
C TRP A 80 -4.10 10.56 13.16
N SER A 81 -5.12 9.70 13.09
CA SER A 81 -6.23 9.68 14.03
C SER A 81 -5.75 9.15 15.38
N LEU A 82 -5.86 10.02 16.38
CA LEU A 82 -5.70 9.66 17.79
C LEU A 82 -7.06 9.36 18.44
N ASP A 83 -8.14 9.42 17.66
CA ASP A 83 -9.50 9.28 18.16
C ASP A 83 -9.87 7.79 18.30
N VAL A 84 -10.12 7.38 19.53
CA VAL A 84 -10.56 6.01 19.85
C VAL A 84 -11.96 5.73 19.30
N ASP A 85 -12.81 6.75 19.21
CA ASP A 85 -14.19 6.58 18.72
C ASP A 85 -14.19 6.31 17.21
N GLU A 86 -13.34 7.01 16.45
CA GLU A 86 -13.15 6.76 15.01
C GLU A 86 -12.63 5.34 14.75
N LYS A 87 -11.61 4.90 15.51
CA LYS A 87 -11.07 3.53 15.44
C LYS A 87 -12.12 2.49 15.82
N THR A 88 -12.92 2.76 16.84
CA THR A 88 -13.99 1.87 17.28
C THR A 88 -15.07 1.73 16.21
N LEU A 89 -15.49 2.84 15.59
CA LEU A 89 -16.46 2.84 14.50
C LEU A 89 -15.94 2.06 13.28
N ALA A 90 -14.66 2.25 12.93
CA ALA A 90 -14.04 1.53 11.82
C ALA A 90 -14.00 0.01 12.08
N VAL A 91 -13.63 -0.41 13.30
CA VAL A 91 -13.69 -1.82 13.72
C VAL A 91 -15.13 -2.35 13.72
N GLU A 92 -16.09 -1.56 14.18
CA GLU A 92 -17.49 -1.97 14.22
C GLU A 92 -18.06 -2.22 12.81
N LYS A 93 -17.69 -1.39 11.82
CA LYS A 93 -18.07 -1.60 10.41
C LYS A 93 -17.60 -2.95 9.87
N ILE A 94 -16.40 -3.40 10.23
CA ILE A 94 -15.88 -4.71 9.77
C ILE A 94 -16.37 -5.87 10.63
N LEU A 95 -16.75 -5.61 11.89
CA LEU A 95 -17.26 -6.64 12.80
C LEU A 95 -18.58 -7.24 12.32
N PHE A 96 -19.44 -6.45 11.68
CA PHE A 96 -20.74 -6.90 11.17
C PHE A 96 -20.71 -7.49 9.76
N LEU A 97 -19.55 -7.54 9.11
CA LEU A 97 -19.40 -8.17 7.79
C LEU A 97 -19.59 -9.69 7.88
N THR A 98 -19.91 -10.34 6.77
CA THR A 98 -19.78 -11.80 6.66
C THR A 98 -18.30 -12.21 6.63
N ASP A 99 -17.97 -13.48 6.88
CA ASP A 99 -16.56 -13.91 6.90
C ASP A 99 -15.87 -13.67 5.56
N ASN A 100 -16.57 -13.90 4.44
CA ASN A 100 -16.03 -13.65 3.09
C ASN A 100 -15.84 -12.16 2.80
N GLN A 101 -16.77 -11.31 3.24
CA GLN A 101 -16.62 -9.86 3.14
C GLN A 101 -15.44 -9.37 3.99
N LEU A 102 -15.28 -9.91 5.20
CA LEU A 102 -14.17 -9.55 6.09
C LEU A 102 -12.82 -9.96 5.48
N VAL A 103 -12.71 -11.19 4.96
CA VAL A 103 -11.50 -11.65 4.24
C VAL A 103 -11.23 -10.78 3.01
N TYR A 104 -12.27 -10.41 2.27
CA TYR A 104 -12.13 -9.49 1.13
C TYR A 104 -11.56 -8.13 1.57
N ILE A 105 -12.13 -7.51 2.61
CA ILE A 105 -11.66 -6.23 3.13
C ILE A 105 -10.23 -6.34 3.66
N PHE A 106 -9.91 -7.40 4.40
CA PHE A 106 -8.56 -7.67 4.89
C PHE A 106 -7.54 -7.72 3.73
N ASN A 107 -7.83 -8.51 2.69
CA ASN A 107 -6.95 -8.65 1.54
C ASN A 107 -6.80 -7.32 0.79
N GLN A 108 -7.90 -6.61 0.57
CA GLN A 108 -7.87 -5.31 -0.12
C GLN A 108 -7.10 -4.25 0.68
N TYR A 109 -7.31 -4.17 2.00
CA TYR A 109 -6.61 -3.21 2.85
C TYR A 109 -5.11 -3.49 2.86
N ASN A 110 -4.72 -4.75 3.09
CA ASN A 110 -3.31 -5.14 3.11
C ASN A 110 -2.61 -4.87 1.78
N GLN A 111 -3.28 -5.19 0.67
CA GLN A 111 -2.75 -4.94 -0.67
C GLN A 111 -2.58 -3.44 -0.96
N ARG A 112 -3.53 -2.59 -0.53
CA ARG A 112 -3.54 -1.16 -0.84
C ARG A 112 -2.62 -0.34 0.06
N TYR A 113 -2.59 -0.64 1.36
CA TYR A 113 -1.98 0.26 2.34
C TYR A 113 -0.79 -0.35 3.09
N LEU A 114 -0.68 -1.68 3.14
CA LEU A 114 0.35 -2.37 3.93
C LEU A 114 1.33 -3.20 3.10
N ALA A 115 1.19 -3.21 1.78
CA ALA A 115 2.08 -3.94 0.88
C ALA A 115 3.55 -3.54 1.11
N GLY A 116 4.38 -4.52 1.47
CA GLY A 116 5.81 -4.30 1.75
C GLY A 116 6.13 -3.72 3.13
N LYS A 117 5.14 -3.44 3.99
CA LYS A 117 5.36 -2.95 5.36
C LYS A 117 5.60 -4.05 6.40
N GLY A 118 5.42 -5.33 6.02
CA GLY A 118 5.54 -6.46 6.96
C GLY A 118 4.46 -6.46 8.05
N GLN A 119 3.35 -5.77 7.80
CA GLN A 119 2.20 -5.65 8.68
C GLN A 119 0.95 -6.12 7.94
N THR A 120 -0.05 -6.54 8.70
CA THR A 120 -1.41 -6.79 8.23
C THR A 120 -2.41 -5.98 9.02
N LEU A 121 -3.63 -5.83 8.50
CA LEU A 121 -4.73 -5.16 9.19
C LEU A 121 -4.95 -5.73 10.60
N TYR A 122 -4.72 -7.03 10.78
CA TYR A 122 -4.74 -7.66 12.11
C TYR A 122 -3.70 -7.02 13.03
N THR A 123 -2.43 -6.96 12.62
CA THR A 123 -1.34 -6.40 13.44
C THR A 123 -1.51 -4.90 13.70
N VAL A 124 -2.11 -4.18 12.75
CA VAL A 124 -2.45 -2.76 12.91
C VAL A 124 -3.49 -2.60 14.00
N ILE A 125 -4.63 -3.31 13.92
CA ILE A 125 -5.68 -3.24 14.95
C ILE A 125 -5.14 -3.70 16.31
N ASP A 126 -4.30 -4.75 16.34
CA ASP A 126 -3.72 -5.28 17.58
C ASP A 126 -2.73 -4.31 18.24
N GLY A 127 -1.94 -3.58 17.44
CA GLY A 127 -1.01 -2.56 17.93
C GLY A 127 -1.69 -1.28 18.44
N GLU A 128 -2.93 -1.03 18.04
CA GLU A 128 -3.62 0.23 18.32
C GLU A 128 -4.28 0.30 19.69
N TYR A 129 -4.31 1.50 20.27
CA TYR A 129 -4.89 1.74 21.59
C TYR A 129 -6.40 2.04 21.49
N PHE A 130 -7.21 1.24 22.20
CA PHE A 130 -8.68 1.35 22.25
C PHE A 130 -9.20 1.63 23.68
N GLY A 131 -8.32 2.03 24.60
CA GLY A 131 -8.66 2.14 26.02
C GLY A 131 -8.44 0.83 26.81
N PRO A 132 -8.39 0.92 28.15
CA PRO A 132 -8.09 -0.23 29.01
C PRO A 132 -9.29 -1.18 29.19
N ILE A 133 -10.51 -0.65 29.19
CA ILE A 133 -11.77 -1.37 29.41
C ILE A 133 -12.90 -0.60 28.71
N GLY A 134 -13.99 -1.30 28.34
CA GLY A 134 -15.17 -0.70 27.70
C GLY A 134 -15.49 -1.28 26.31
N LEU A 135 -16.47 -0.67 25.64
CA LEU A 135 -17.00 -1.12 24.36
C LEU A 135 -15.90 -1.21 23.29
N ALA A 136 -15.09 -0.15 23.15
CA ALA A 136 -13.96 -0.10 22.21
C ALA A 136 -13.00 -1.28 22.36
N ALA A 137 -12.52 -1.53 23.59
CA ALA A 137 -11.65 -2.65 23.88
C ALA A 137 -12.32 -4.01 23.65
N GLN A 138 -13.63 -4.13 23.88
CA GLN A 138 -14.40 -5.35 23.58
C GLN A 138 -14.49 -5.60 22.07
N ARG A 139 -14.86 -4.57 21.29
CA ARG A 139 -14.95 -4.64 19.82
C ARG A 139 -13.62 -5.04 19.19
N LYS A 140 -12.52 -4.46 19.66
CA LYS A 140 -11.15 -4.87 19.27
C LYS A 140 -10.92 -6.36 19.53
N ARG A 141 -11.20 -6.86 20.73
CA ARG A 141 -11.00 -8.28 21.06
C ARG A 141 -11.85 -9.20 20.19
N GLU A 142 -13.09 -8.82 19.93
CA GLU A 142 -14.04 -9.59 19.14
C GLU A 142 -13.57 -9.71 17.68
N ILE A 143 -13.18 -8.60 17.05
CA ILE A 143 -12.69 -8.64 15.68
C ILE A 143 -11.35 -9.40 15.57
N LEU A 144 -10.42 -9.20 16.50
CA LEU A 144 -9.13 -9.90 16.48
C LEU A 144 -9.31 -11.41 16.67
N LYS A 145 -10.23 -11.82 17.57
CA LYS A 145 -10.57 -13.22 17.75
C LYS A 145 -11.12 -13.81 16.44
N ARG A 146 -12.09 -13.14 15.82
CA ARG A 146 -12.68 -13.58 14.55
C ARG A 146 -11.65 -13.65 13.42
N MET A 147 -10.74 -12.67 13.34
CA MET A 147 -9.69 -12.68 12.34
C MET A 147 -8.71 -13.83 12.53
N ARG A 148 -8.40 -14.19 13.78
CA ARG A 148 -7.57 -15.36 14.10
C ARG A 148 -8.24 -16.68 13.72
N GLU A 149 -9.54 -16.81 13.99
CA GLU A 149 -10.32 -17.99 13.59
C GLU A 149 -10.34 -18.19 12.07
N LEU A 150 -10.18 -17.10 11.31
CA LEU A 150 -10.08 -17.08 9.85
C LEU A 150 -8.64 -17.15 9.31
N GLY A 151 -7.62 -17.27 10.18
CA GLY A 151 -6.22 -17.37 9.79
C GLY A 151 -5.62 -16.08 9.22
N MET A 152 -6.15 -14.92 9.61
CA MET A 152 -5.68 -13.58 9.21
C MET A 152 -4.66 -12.97 10.20
N ASP A 153 -4.16 -13.74 11.15
CA ASP A 153 -3.22 -13.32 12.19
C ASP A 153 -1.73 -13.35 11.76
N LYS A 154 -1.49 -13.61 10.48
CA LYS A 154 -0.16 -13.72 9.86
C LYS A 154 0.12 -12.56 8.91
#